data_AF-A0A2N1DD13-F1
#
_entry.id   AF-A0A2N1DD13-F1
#
_cell.length_a   1.000
_cell.length_b   1.000
_cell.length_c   1.000
_cell.angle_alpha   90.00
_cell.angle_beta   90.00
_cell.angle_gamma   90.00
#
_symmetry.space_group_name_H-M   'P 1'
#
loop_
_entity.id
_entity.type
_entity.pdbx_description
1 polymer ?
#
loop_
_entity_poly.entity_id
_entity_poly.type
_entity_poly.pdbx_seq_one_letter_code
_entity_poly.pdbx_strand_id
1 'polypeptide(L)' 'MAVQKSKKTRSRRGMRRSHDALGTATLSVDSTSGETHIRHHVTADGYYKGKKVLSL' A
#
# COMPACT_ATOMS: atom_id res chain seq x y z
N MET A 1 39.64 -0.58 -10.04
CA MET A 1 38.39 -1.30 -9.71
C MET A 1 37.98 -0.94 -8.29
N ALA A 2 36.78 -0.39 -8.08
CA ALA A 2 36.33 -0.02 -6.74
C ALA A 2 35.82 -1.25 -5.99
N VAL A 3 36.35 -1.47 -4.78
CA VAL A 3 35.95 -2.60 -3.91
C VAL A 3 35.77 -2.11 -2.48
N GLN A 4 34.90 -2.77 -1.73
CA GLN A 4 34.78 -2.50 -0.30
C GLN A 4 36.06 -2.94 0.43
N LYS A 5 36.56 -2.12 1.35
CA LYS A 5 37.70 -2.47 2.20
C LYS A 5 37.35 -3.46 3.30
N SER A 6 36.13 -3.42 3.82
CA SER A 6 35.70 -4.25 4.95
C SER A 6 34.20 -4.56 4.91
N LYS A 7 33.82 -5.63 5.61
CA LYS A 7 32.42 -6.04 5.77
C LYS A 7 31.64 -5.01 6.58
N LYS A 8 30.48 -4.57 6.08
CA LYS A 8 29.59 -3.67 6.81
C LYS A 8 28.94 -4.42 7.99
N THR A 9 28.87 -3.76 9.15
CA THR A 9 28.27 -4.33 10.36
C THR A 9 26.77 -4.61 10.18
N ARG A 10 26.22 -5.52 10.99
CA ARG A 10 24.77 -5.81 10.98
C ARG A 10 23.93 -4.56 11.29
N SER A 11 24.40 -3.71 12.23
CA SER A 11 23.75 -2.43 12.57
C SER A 11 23.70 -1.46 11.37
N ARG A 12 24.82 -1.25 10.65
CA ARG A 12 24.84 -0.39 9.45
C ARG A 12 23.93 -0.91 8.34
N ARG A 13 23.83 -2.24 8.16
CA ARG A 13 22.87 -2.84 7.22
C ARG A 13 21.44 -2.58 7.68
N GLY A 14 21.14 -2.72 8.96
CA GLY A 14 19.82 -2.46 9.55
C GLY A 14 19.39 -1.01 9.35
N MET A 15 20.25 -0.05 9.68
CA MET A 15 20.00 1.39 9.46
C MET A 15 19.80 1.72 7.99
N ARG A 16 20.55 1.10 7.08
CA ARG A 16 20.32 1.32 5.64
C ARG A 16 18.94 0.81 5.20
N ARG A 17 18.49 -0.31 5.77
CA ARG A 17 17.19 -0.93 5.44
C ARG A 17 16.03 -0.45 6.32
N SER A 18 16.23 0.56 7.17
CA SER A 18 15.17 1.04 8.08
C SER A 18 13.99 1.65 7.36
N HIS A 19 14.16 2.02 6.09
CA HIS A 19 13.15 2.63 5.24
C HIS A 19 12.61 1.69 4.16
N ASP A 20 12.99 0.40 4.17
CA ASP A 20 12.58 -0.59 3.16
C ASP A 20 11.17 -1.17 3.43
N ALA A 21 10.49 -0.74 4.50
CA ALA A 21 9.17 -1.24 4.84
C ALA A 21 8.14 -0.86 3.77
N LEU A 22 7.32 -1.82 3.34
CA LEU A 22 6.21 -1.56 2.44
C LEU A 22 5.11 -0.80 3.17
N GLY A 23 4.54 0.22 2.52
CA GLY A 23 3.33 0.87 2.98
C GLY A 23 2.10 0.00 2.73
N THR A 24 1.03 0.23 3.49
CA THR A 24 -0.28 -0.37 3.23
C THR A 24 -1.10 0.52 2.31
N ALA A 25 -1.97 -0.09 1.50
CA ALA A 25 -2.93 0.66 0.71
C ALA A 25 -3.92 1.37 1.64
N THR A 26 -4.33 2.59 1.29
CA THR A 26 -5.34 3.29 2.08
C THR A 26 -6.74 2.87 1.69
N LEU A 27 -7.42 2.22 2.62
CA LEU A 27 -8.75 1.66 2.42
C LEU A 27 -9.84 2.57 3.03
N SER A 28 -11.03 2.48 2.47
CA SER A 28 -12.26 3.13 2.93
C SER A 28 -13.40 2.14 2.86
N VAL A 29 -14.44 2.35 3.66
CA VAL A 29 -15.68 1.59 3.57
C VAL A 29 -16.68 2.40 2.76
N ASP A 30 -17.33 1.79 1.77
CA ASP A 30 -18.41 2.43 1.03
C ASP A 30 -19.68 2.48 1.90
N SER A 31 -20.36 3.63 1.88
CA SER A 31 -21.48 3.90 2.78
C SER A 31 -22.75 3.09 2.50
N THR A 32 -22.91 2.60 1.27
CA THR A 32 -24.15 1.95 0.83
C THR A 32 -23.99 0.44 0.78
N SER A 33 -22.89 -0.04 0.21
CA SER A 33 -22.60 -1.47 0.10
C SER A 33 -21.92 -2.05 1.36
N GLY A 34 -21.26 -1.22 2.17
CA GLY A 34 -20.47 -1.68 3.32
C GLY A 34 -19.15 -2.35 2.93
N GLU A 35 -18.80 -2.38 1.64
CA GLU A 35 -17.57 -2.99 1.16
C GLU A 35 -16.34 -2.14 1.47
N THR A 36 -15.21 -2.80 1.75
CA THR A 36 -13.92 -2.12 1.86
C THR A 36 -13.28 -1.98 0.48
N HIS A 37 -12.94 -0.77 0.09
CA HIS A 37 -12.34 -0.45 -1.20
C HIS A 37 -11.15 0.50 -1.06
N ILE A 38 -10.33 0.59 -2.12
CA ILE A 38 -9.25 1.59 -2.17
C ILE A 38 -9.89 2.97 -2.22
N ARG A 39 -9.39 3.90 -1.40
CA ARG A 39 -9.93 5.27 -1.37
C ARG A 39 -9.96 5.87 -2.78
N HIS A 40 -11.07 6.52 -3.11
CA HIS A 40 -11.35 7.13 -4.42
C HIS A 40 -11.46 6.16 -5.61
N HIS A 41 -11.54 4.86 -5.37
CA HIS A 41 -11.84 3.85 -6.40
C HIS A 41 -13.27 3.34 -6.25
N VAL A 42 -13.81 2.78 -7.32
CA VAL A 42 -15.09 2.05 -7.31
C VAL A 42 -14.90 0.73 -6.53
N THR A 43 -15.93 0.31 -5.78
CA THR A 43 -15.92 -0.99 -5.09
C THR A 43 -16.01 -2.16 -6.07
N ALA A 44 -15.80 -3.38 -5.58
CA ALA A 44 -15.89 -4.59 -6.41
C ALA A 44 -17.32 -4.78 -6.96
N ASP A 45 -18.33 -4.49 -6.14
CA ASP A 45 -19.75 -4.55 -6.53
C ASP A 45 -20.21 -3.37 -7.41
N GLY A 46 -19.28 -2.50 -7.81
CA GLY A 46 -19.55 -1.39 -8.73
C GLY A 46 -20.09 -0.13 -8.07
N TYR A 47 -19.96 0.04 -6.74
CA TYR A 47 -20.42 1.23 -6.03
C TYR A 47 -19.33 2.30 -5.90
N TYR A 48 -19.73 3.57 -5.99
CA TYR A 48 -18.86 4.70 -5.66
C TYR A 48 -19.69 5.85 -5.11
N LYS A 49 -19.28 6.37 -3.94
CA LYS A 49 -20.01 7.43 -3.23
C LYS A 49 -21.49 7.10 -3.05
N GLY A 50 -21.79 5.83 -2.72
CA GLY A 50 -23.14 5.34 -2.48
C GLY A 50 -24.05 5.19 -3.70
N LYS A 51 -23.50 5.27 -4.93
CA LYS A 51 -24.24 5.02 -6.16
C LYS A 51 -23.65 3.82 -6.89
N LYS A 52 -24.49 2.97 -7.48
CA LYS A 52 -24.05 1.92 -8.40
C LYS A 52 -23.64 2.57 -9.72
N VAL A 53 -22.34 2.59 -10.01
CA VAL A 53 -21.75 3.24 -11.19
C VAL A 53 -21.40 2.23 -12.27
N LEU A 54 -21.11 0.99 -11.90
CA LEU A 54 -20.86 -0.11 -12.82
C LEU A 54 -21.99 -1.14 -12.73
N SER A 55 -22.45 -1.62 -13.89
CA SER A 55 -23.27 -2.83 -13.98
C SER A 55 -22.36 -4.03 -14.15
N LEU A 56 -21.69 -4.41 -13.07
CA LEU A 56 -20.99 -5.68 -12.92
C LEU A 56 -21.95 -6.73 -12.33
#